data_AF-A0A2S5BCV9-F1
#
_entry.id   AF-A0A2S5BCV9-F1
#
_cell.length_a   1.000
_cell.length_b   1.000
_cell.length_c   1.000
_cell.angle_alpha   90.00
_cell.angle_beta   90.00
_cell.angle_gamma   90.00
#
_symmetry.space_group_name_H-M   'P 1'
#
loop_
_entity.id
_entity.type
_entity.pdbx_description
1 polymer ?
#
loop_
_entity_poly.entity_id
_entity_poly.type
_entity_poly.pdbx_seq_one_letter_code
_entity_poly.pdbx_strand_id
1 'polypeptide(L)' 'MSSHTMATASNEMTEHAENAEATYKPSEHDGLKKDGTPDKRMSSDHGFGGDKQLAHDAGVKGGKTDAEDMAYN' A
#
# COMPACT_ATOMS: atom_id res chain seq x y z
N MET A 1 -46.32 -7.85 -10.68
CA MET A 1 -45.04 -7.38 -11.22
C MET A 1 -44.11 -7.18 -10.03
N SER A 2 -43.61 -8.29 -9.49
CA SER A 2 -42.20 -8.72 -9.57
C SER A 2 -41.25 -7.69 -8.97
N SER A 3 -41.09 -7.82 -7.66
CA SER A 3 -39.93 -7.41 -6.88
C SER A 3 -38.64 -7.85 -7.55
N HIS A 4 -37.75 -6.90 -7.84
CA HIS A 4 -36.34 -7.16 -8.12
C HIS A 4 -35.51 -6.30 -7.17
N THR A 5 -35.23 -6.90 -6.01
CA THR A 5 -33.95 -6.75 -5.32
C THR A 5 -32.83 -7.04 -6.32
N MET A 6 -31.70 -6.30 -6.25
CA MET A 6 -30.32 -6.80 -6.38
C MET A 6 -29.38 -5.64 -6.70
N ALA A 7 -28.51 -5.31 -5.73
CA ALA A 7 -27.09 -5.07 -5.94
C ALA A 7 -26.43 -4.96 -4.57
N THR A 8 -26.33 -6.10 -3.87
CA THR A 8 -25.28 -6.27 -2.86
C THR A 8 -23.97 -6.16 -3.64
N ALA A 9 -23.34 -4.99 -3.59
CA ALA A 9 -21.95 -4.87 -3.97
C ALA A 9 -21.15 -5.66 -2.93
N SER A 10 -20.90 -6.93 -3.21
CA SER A 10 -19.88 -7.72 -2.54
C SER A 10 -18.53 -7.15 -2.94
N ASN A 11 -18.17 -6.04 -2.31
CA ASN A 11 -16.78 -5.65 -2.19
C ASN A 11 -16.19 -6.66 -1.22
N GLU A 12 -15.70 -7.78 -1.74
CA GLU A 12 -14.85 -8.71 -1.00
C GLU A 12 -13.55 -7.96 -0.65
N MET A 13 -13.62 -7.23 0.45
CA MET A 13 -12.49 -6.52 1.03
C MET A 13 -11.58 -7.57 1.68
N THR A 14 -10.77 -8.21 0.84
CA THR A 14 -9.43 -8.71 1.14
C THR A 14 -9.30 -9.52 2.44
N GLU A 15 -9.40 -10.84 2.31
CA GLU A 15 -9.16 -11.83 3.38
C GLU A 15 -7.68 -11.96 3.79
N HIS A 16 -6.97 -10.85 3.99
CA HIS A 16 -5.57 -10.86 4.47
C HIS A 16 -5.40 -10.44 5.93
N ALA A 17 -6.46 -10.00 6.62
CA ALA A 17 -6.34 -9.53 8.00
C ALA A 17 -6.32 -10.66 9.06
N GLU A 18 -6.86 -11.85 8.75
CA GLU A 18 -7.07 -12.90 9.77
C GLU A 18 -5.93 -13.92 9.91
N ASN A 19 -4.91 -13.89 9.04
CA ASN A 19 -3.72 -14.75 9.15
C ASN A 19 -2.43 -13.96 9.49
N ALA A 20 -2.58 -12.75 10.03
CA ALA A 20 -1.45 -11.87 10.34
C ALA A 20 -0.62 -12.32 11.55
N GLU A 21 -1.20 -13.14 12.45
CA GLU A 21 -0.53 -13.60 13.67
C GLU A 21 0.53 -14.70 13.40
N ALA A 22 0.31 -15.54 12.38
CA ALA A 22 1.22 -16.65 12.03
C ALA A 22 2.26 -16.29 10.94
N THR A 23 2.14 -15.09 10.37
CA THR A 23 3.03 -14.62 9.31
C THR A 23 4.27 -13.97 9.91
N TYR A 24 5.42 -14.59 9.70
CA TYR A 24 6.70 -14.10 10.20
C TYR A 24 7.00 -12.66 9.75
N LYS A 25 7.41 -11.84 10.73
CA LYS A 25 7.66 -10.41 10.57
C LYS A 25 9.16 -10.13 10.66
N PRO A 26 9.85 -9.88 9.53
CA PRO A 26 11.26 -9.52 9.51
C PRO A 26 11.61 -8.34 10.40
N SER A 27 10.68 -7.41 10.58
CA SER A 27 10.84 -6.23 11.45
C SER A 27 11.11 -6.57 12.91
N GLU A 28 10.67 -7.75 13.38
CA GLU A 28 10.91 -8.24 14.75
C GLU A 28 12.16 -9.13 14.83
N HIS A 29 12.86 -9.34 13.70
CA HIS A 29 13.99 -10.26 13.57
C HIS A 29 15.14 -9.61 12.77
N ASP A 30 15.53 -8.38 13.14
CA ASP A 30 16.65 -7.65 12.56
C ASP A 30 16.59 -7.48 11.02
N GLY A 31 15.38 -7.50 10.46
CA GLY A 31 15.14 -7.43 9.03
C GLY A 31 15.48 -8.71 8.25
N LEU A 32 15.67 -9.84 8.94
CA LEU A 32 15.93 -11.14 8.32
C LEU A 32 14.63 -11.86 7.99
N LYS A 33 14.69 -12.82 7.07
CA LYS A 33 13.60 -13.77 6.78
C LYS A 33 13.69 -14.97 7.73
N LYS A 34 12.69 -15.85 7.67
CA LYS A 34 12.66 -17.15 8.39
C LYS A 34 13.93 -17.99 8.18
N ASP A 35 14.59 -17.84 7.03
CA ASP A 35 15.81 -18.57 6.65
C ASP A 35 17.11 -17.88 7.10
N GLY A 36 17.03 -16.73 7.79
CA GLY A 36 18.18 -15.94 8.23
C GLY A 36 18.81 -15.06 7.15
N THR A 37 18.26 -15.03 5.93
CA THR A 37 18.73 -14.10 4.89
C THR A 37 18.08 -12.72 5.03
N PRO A 38 18.73 -11.63 4.59
CA PRO A 38 18.10 -10.31 4.60
C PRO A 38 16.78 -10.26 3.82
N ASP A 39 15.74 -9.67 4.41
CA ASP A 39 14.46 -9.45 3.75
C ASP A 39 14.50 -8.17 2.92
N LYS A 40 14.33 -8.31 1.60
CA LYS A 40 14.33 -7.19 0.65
C LYS A 40 13.20 -6.20 0.89
N ARG A 41 12.11 -6.60 1.56
CA ARG A 41 11.01 -5.69 1.95
C ARG A 41 11.45 -4.68 3.02
N MET A 42 12.51 -4.98 3.76
CA MET A 42 13.12 -4.06 4.74
C MET A 42 14.22 -3.20 4.12
N SER A 43 14.61 -3.44 2.87
CA SER A 43 15.59 -2.60 2.19
C SER A 43 14.99 -1.25 1.85
N SER A 44 15.63 -0.18 2.30
CA SER A 44 15.29 1.20 1.92
C SER A 44 15.74 1.50 0.49
N ASP A 45 16.62 0.71 -0.12
CA ASP A 45 17.24 1.00 -1.42
C ASP A 45 16.28 0.82 -2.61
N HIS A 46 15.12 0.21 -2.39
CA HIS A 46 14.15 -0.10 -3.44
C HIS A 46 12.81 0.59 -3.16
N GLY A 47 12.36 1.45 -4.09
CA GLY A 47 11.09 2.19 -4.01
C GLY A 47 11.24 3.61 -3.43
N PHE A 48 10.20 4.08 -2.72
CA PHE A 48 10.13 5.44 -2.16
C PHE A 48 11.07 5.69 -0.95
N GLY A 49 11.79 4.66 -0.48
CA GLY A 49 12.73 4.75 0.64
C GLY A 49 14.14 5.17 0.26
N GLY A 50 14.53 5.04 -1.01
CA GLY A 50 15.94 5.17 -1.44
C GLY A 50 16.36 6.64 -1.56
N ASP A 51 15.61 7.40 -2.35
CA ASP A 51 15.74 8.85 -2.43
C ASP A 51 14.46 9.51 -1.90
N LYS A 52 14.48 9.84 -0.61
CA LYS A 52 13.35 10.45 0.09
C LYS A 52 12.99 11.82 -0.50
N GLN A 53 13.96 12.57 -1.03
CA GLN A 53 13.71 13.88 -1.60
C GLN A 53 12.99 13.75 -2.94
N LEU A 54 13.47 12.86 -3.80
CA LEU A 54 12.80 12.57 -5.08
C LEU A 54 11.37 12.03 -4.85
N ALA A 55 11.19 11.13 -3.88
CA ALA A 55 9.88 10.61 -3.50
C ALA A 55 8.95 11.72 -3.00
N HIS A 56 9.45 12.62 -2.15
CA HIS A 56 8.72 13.78 -1.65
C HIS A 56 8.30 14.70 -2.80
N ASP A 57 9.22 15.06 -3.68
CA ASP A 57 8.95 16.02 -4.77
C ASP A 57 7.98 15.43 -5.80
N ALA A 58 8.09 14.13 -6.10
CA ALA A 58 7.12 13.42 -6.93
C ALA A 58 5.72 13.38 -6.29
N GLY A 59 5.63 13.13 -4.98
CA GLY A 59 4.36 13.16 -4.24
C GLY A 59 3.73 14.55 -4.22
N VAL A 60 4.52 15.59 -3.96
CA VAL A 60 4.06 16.99 -4.02
C VAL A 60 3.58 17.35 -5.41
N LYS A 61 4.29 16.95 -6.47
CA LYS A 61 3.88 17.20 -7.85
C LYS A 61 2.56 16.51 -8.19
N GLY A 62 2.41 15.23 -7.82
CA GLY A 62 1.18 14.48 -8.05
C GLY A 62 -0.02 15.02 -7.27
N GLY A 63 0.18 15.48 -6.03
CA GLY A 63 -0.89 16.11 -5.25
C GLY A 63 -1.29 17.51 -5.75
N LYS A 64 -0.38 18.23 -6.41
CA LYS A 64 -0.66 19.56 -6.97
C LYS A 64 -1.46 19.50 -8.27
N THR A 65 -1.31 18.46 -9.10
CA THR A 65 -2.05 18.37 -10.37
C THR A 65 -3.56 18.33 -10.16
N ASP A 66 -4.03 17.70 -9.07
CA ASP A 66 -5.48 17.68 -8.74
C ASP A 66 -6.00 19.04 -8.28
N ALA A 67 -5.14 19.91 -7.74
CA ALA A 67 -5.53 21.24 -7.26
C ALA A 67 -5.58 22.27 -8.40
N GLU A 68 -4.67 22.18 -9.37
CA GLU A 68 -4.61 23.12 -10.50
C GLU A 68 -5.68 22.81 -11.56
N ASP A 69 -6.05 21.53 -11.78
CA ASP A 69 -7.14 21.14 -12.69
C ASP A 69 -8.54 21.48 -12.14
N MET A 70 -8.69 21.64 -10.82
CA MET A 70 -9.94 22.04 -10.18
C MET A 70 -10.09 23.56 -10.00
N ALA A 71 -9.02 24.34 -10.23
CA ALA A 71 -9.02 25.80 -10.08
C ALA A 71 -9.54 26.54 -11.33
N TYR A 72 -9.75 25.83 -12.44
CA TYR A 72 -10.38 26.33 -13.66
C TYR A 72 -11.74 25.62 -13.90
N ASN A 73 -12.75 25.90 -13.07
CA ASN A 73 -14.17 25.70 -13.39
C ASN A 73 -15.03 26.72 -12.66
#